data_AF-A0A1Z5HW60-F1
#
_entry.id   AF-A0A1Z5HW60-F1
#
_cell.length_a   1.000
_cell.length_b   1.000
_cell.length_c   1.000
_cell.angle_alpha   90.00
_cell.angle_beta   90.00
_cell.angle_gamma   90.00
#
_symmetry.space_group_name_H-M   'P 1'
#
loop_
_entity.id
_entity.type
_entity.pdbx_description
1 polymer ?
#
loop_
_entity_poly.entity_id
_entity_poly.type
_entity_poly.pdbx_seq_one_letter_code
_entity_poly.pdbx_strand_id
1 'polypeptide(L)'
;MIAGADKRKEFLSGEKRYRGPNRVVLLVFGLVAVVGVAWFVMATRDTAVVPRRYEGGTYNIGRSVSYKGQVISMTDIENRVENGKIIIPLQEVIDNKIIYTEYTAPNGEVKAVTSFITPAGRVVVAIAMCEPCRSQRFRIEDNILVCETCGTRWYLNDLRGISGGCPQYPPEELPYEVKEGLIYFDEEIVKEWQPRI
;
A
#
# COMPACT_ATOMS: atom_id res chain seq x y z
N MET A 1 -4.40 57.37 -67.60
CA MET A 1 -5.63 57.20 -66.78
C MET A 1 -5.94 55.71 -66.74
N ILE A 2 -5.27 54.97 -65.86
CA ILE A 2 -5.75 54.42 -64.57
C ILE A 2 -6.92 53.43 -64.75
N ALA A 3 -6.60 52.20 -65.14
CA ALA A 3 -7.47 51.02 -65.00
C ALA A 3 -6.71 49.82 -64.41
N GLY A 4 -5.63 50.08 -63.65
CA GLY A 4 -4.77 49.05 -63.04
C GLY A 4 -4.63 49.15 -61.51
N ALA A 5 -5.19 50.19 -60.89
CA ALA A 5 -5.04 50.45 -59.46
C ALA A 5 -6.13 49.78 -58.60
N ASP A 6 -7.21 49.29 -59.21
CA ASP A 6 -8.38 48.79 -58.47
C ASP A 6 -8.31 47.28 -58.20
N LYS A 7 -7.92 46.47 -59.20
CA LYS A 7 -7.75 45.00 -59.03
C LYS A 7 -6.59 44.60 -58.12
N ARG A 8 -5.62 45.48 -57.89
CA ARG A 8 -4.51 45.25 -56.95
C ARG A 8 -4.94 45.37 -55.49
N LYS A 9 -6.02 46.09 -55.20
CA LYS A 9 -6.55 46.25 -53.84
C LYS A 9 -7.38 45.04 -53.40
N GLU A 10 -8.01 44.35 -54.35
CA GLU A 10 -8.83 43.16 -54.08
C GLU A 10 -7.98 41.89 -53.82
N PHE A 11 -6.78 41.80 -54.41
CA PHE A 11 -5.83 40.71 -54.13
C PHE A 11 -5.02 40.88 -52.83
N LEU A 12 -4.94 42.11 -52.29
CA LEU A 12 -4.18 42.41 -51.07
C LEU A 12 -5.03 42.38 -49.79
N SER A 13 -6.36 42.24 -49.88
CA SER A 13 -7.25 42.14 -48.71
C SER A 13 -7.49 40.71 -48.22
N GLY A 14 -6.80 39.72 -48.80
CA GLY A 14 -6.95 38.30 -48.51
C GLY A 14 -6.12 37.79 -47.34
N GLU A 15 -5.81 38.61 -46.33
CA GLU A 15 -5.33 38.08 -45.05
C GLU A 15 -6.50 37.31 -44.41
N LYS A 16 -6.54 35.99 -44.64
CA LYS A 16 -7.36 35.07 -43.85
C LYS A 16 -6.88 35.21 -42.40
N ARG A 17 -7.49 36.15 -41.65
CA ARG A 17 -7.34 36.26 -40.20
C ARG A 17 -7.58 34.87 -39.65
N TYR A 18 -6.52 34.26 -39.12
CA TYR A 18 -6.64 33.03 -38.35
C TYR A 18 -7.58 33.35 -37.18
N ARG A 19 -8.86 33.00 -37.35
CA ARG A 19 -9.82 32.97 -36.26
C ARG A 19 -9.37 31.79 -35.43
N GLY A 20 -8.65 32.10 -34.34
CA GLY A 20 -8.22 31.11 -33.36
C GLY A 20 -9.37 30.17 -33.01
N PRO A 21 -9.06 28.95 -32.57
CA PRO A 21 -10.06 27.90 -32.39
C PRO A 21 -11.25 28.44 -31.60
N ASN A 22 -12.46 28.18 -32.13
CA ASN A 22 -13.70 28.66 -31.54
C ASN A 22 -13.71 28.33 -30.05
N ARG A 23 -14.07 29.30 -29.19
CA ARG A 23 -14.09 29.09 -27.73
C ARG A 23 -14.91 27.87 -27.34
N VAL A 24 -15.96 27.56 -28.11
CA VAL A 24 -16.76 26.34 -27.95
C VAL A 24 -15.93 25.07 -28.22
N VAL A 25 -15.12 25.06 -29.27
CA VAL A 25 -14.22 23.93 -29.60
C VAL A 25 -13.17 23.75 -28.51
N LEU A 26 -12.58 24.82 -27.99
CA LEU A 26 -11.65 24.76 -26.86
C LEU A 26 -12.30 24.21 -25.59
N LEU A 27 -13.54 24.63 -25.29
CA LEU A 27 -14.29 24.12 -24.13
C LEU A 27 -14.61 22.63 -24.27
N VAL A 28 -15.02 22.18 -25.46
CA VAL A 28 -15.29 20.76 -25.72
C VAL A 28 -14.02 19.93 -25.58
N PHE A 29 -12.89 20.36 -26.15
CA PHE A 29 -11.62 19.67 -25.98
C PHE A 29 -11.16 19.63 -24.52
N GLY A 30 -11.32 20.73 -23.78
CA GLY A 30 -11.04 20.78 -22.35
C GLY A 30 -11.88 19.78 -21.55
N LEU A 31 -13.19 19.69 -21.86
CA LEU A 31 -14.10 18.77 -21.18
C LEU A 31 -13.79 17.30 -21.51
N VAL A 32 -13.49 16.99 -22.78
CA VAL A 32 -13.05 15.65 -23.21
C VAL A 32 -11.73 15.26 -22.54
N ALA A 33 -10.79 16.19 -22.41
CA ALA A 33 -9.53 15.93 -21.71
C ALA A 33 -9.76 15.66 -20.21
N VAL A 34 -10.61 16.43 -19.53
CA VAL A 34 -10.96 16.22 -18.12
C VAL A 34 -11.66 14.87 -17.92
N VAL A 35 -12.63 14.53 -18.77
CA VAL A 35 -13.32 13.24 -18.73
C VAL A 35 -12.36 12.09 -19.03
N GLY A 36 -11.47 12.25 -20.01
CA GLY A 36 -10.45 11.27 -20.36
C GLY A 36 -9.46 11.02 -19.23
N VAL A 37 -8.99 12.07 -18.55
CA VAL A 37 -8.12 11.97 -17.37
C VAL A 37 -8.86 11.33 -16.21
N ALA A 38 -10.10 11.74 -15.93
CA ALA A 38 -10.91 11.13 -14.87
C ALA A 38 -11.16 9.64 -15.12
N TRP A 39 -11.51 9.26 -16.36
CA TRP A 39 -11.71 7.88 -16.76
C TRP A 39 -10.41 7.08 -16.67
N PHE A 40 -9.29 7.62 -17.14
CA PHE A 40 -7.97 6.97 -17.03
C PHE A 40 -7.56 6.76 -15.57
N VAL A 41 -7.76 7.75 -14.70
CA VAL A 41 -7.53 7.62 -13.26
C VAL A 41 -8.45 6.57 -12.63
N MET A 42 -9.72 6.48 -13.05
CA MET A 42 -10.62 5.44 -12.55
C MET A 42 -10.25 4.05 -13.09
N ALA A 43 -9.91 3.92 -14.36
CA ALA A 43 -9.55 2.66 -15.00
C ALA A 43 -8.21 2.10 -14.50
N THR A 44 -7.30 2.96 -14.03
CA THR A 44 -6.02 2.54 -13.42
C THR A 44 -6.12 2.23 -11.93
N ARG A 45 -7.27 2.45 -11.28
CA ARG A 45 -7.49 2.07 -9.87
C ARG A 45 -7.80 0.58 -9.67
N ASP A 46 -8.00 -0.18 -10.74
CA ASP A 46 -8.28 -1.62 -10.70
C ASP A 46 -7.00 -2.45 -10.51
N THR A 47 -6.34 -2.28 -9.37
CA THR A 47 -5.87 -3.46 -8.64
C THR A 47 -6.89 -3.67 -7.54
N ALA A 48 -7.89 -4.51 -7.77
CA ALA A 48 -8.85 -4.90 -6.75
C ALA A 48 -8.08 -5.46 -5.54
N VAL A 49 -7.82 -4.61 -4.54
CA VAL A 49 -7.20 -5.03 -3.30
C VAL A 49 -8.21 -5.93 -2.62
N VAL A 50 -7.80 -7.15 -2.27
CA VAL A 50 -8.68 -8.08 -1.56
C VAL A 50 -9.14 -7.37 -0.27
N PRO A 51 -10.46 -7.30 -0.01
CA PRO A 51 -10.97 -6.54 1.14
C PRO A 51 -10.33 -7.06 2.42
N ARG A 52 -9.91 -6.14 3.28
CA ARG A 52 -9.40 -6.47 4.61
C ARG A 52 -10.57 -6.88 5.49
N ARG A 53 -10.44 -8.00 6.22
CA ARG A 53 -11.48 -8.40 7.20
C ARG A 53 -11.36 -7.63 8.50
N TYR A 54 -10.16 -7.16 8.82
CA TYR A 54 -9.85 -6.50 10.07
C TYR A 54 -9.18 -5.15 9.83
N GLU A 55 -9.40 -4.23 10.77
CA GLU A 55 -8.63 -3.00 10.88
C GLU A 55 -7.53 -3.20 11.92
N GLY A 56 -6.30 -2.91 11.55
CA GLY A 56 -5.16 -2.98 12.46
C GLY A 56 -5.21 -1.90 13.54
N GLY A 57 -4.39 -2.05 14.57
CA GLY A 57 -4.22 -1.02 15.59
C GLY A 57 -3.52 0.25 15.08
N THR A 58 -3.67 1.32 15.86
CA THR A 58 -3.20 2.68 15.52
C THR A 58 -2.05 3.18 16.41
N TYR A 59 -1.49 2.32 17.26
CA TYR A 59 -0.44 2.73 18.20
C TYR A 59 0.79 3.25 17.44
N ASN A 60 1.30 4.40 17.90
CA ASN A 60 2.47 5.05 17.34
C ASN A 60 3.53 5.22 18.42
N ILE A 61 4.79 4.90 18.09
CA ILE A 61 5.91 5.01 19.02
C ILE A 61 6.40 6.46 19.25
N GLY A 62 5.70 7.45 18.69
CA GLY A 62 5.97 8.89 18.87
C GLY A 62 7.14 9.43 18.04
N ARG A 63 7.71 8.62 17.13
CA ARG A 63 8.83 9.01 16.27
C ARG A 63 8.78 8.29 14.92
N SER A 64 9.31 8.94 13.88
CA SER A 64 9.52 8.29 12.59
C SER A 64 10.71 7.34 12.62
N VAL A 65 10.67 6.35 11.75
CA VAL A 65 11.76 5.38 11.55
C VAL A 65 12.22 5.47 10.10
N SER A 66 13.53 5.50 9.87
CA SER A 66 14.09 5.48 8.53
C SER A 66 14.78 4.14 8.29
N TYR A 67 14.38 3.49 7.21
CA TYR A 67 14.96 2.23 6.75
C TYR A 67 15.79 2.40 5.47
N LYS A 68 16.03 3.65 5.05
CA LYS A 68 16.73 3.94 3.78
C LYS A 68 18.13 3.31 3.77
N GLY A 69 18.42 2.56 2.71
CA GLY A 69 19.66 1.81 2.50
C GLY A 69 19.77 0.54 3.34
N GLN A 70 18.70 0.08 3.97
CA GLN A 70 18.73 -1.08 4.87
C GLN A 70 17.98 -2.26 4.29
N VAL A 71 18.47 -3.45 4.61
CA VAL A 71 17.79 -4.73 4.40
C VAL A 71 17.75 -5.44 5.75
N ILE A 72 16.55 -5.65 6.28
CA ILE A 72 16.32 -6.18 7.63
C ILE A 72 15.39 -7.38 7.53
N SER A 73 15.92 -8.58 7.80
CA SER A 73 15.11 -9.79 7.92
C SER A 73 14.42 -9.86 9.28
N MET A 74 13.36 -10.66 9.34
CA MET A 74 12.65 -10.97 10.59
C MET A 74 13.59 -11.51 11.67
N THR A 75 13.39 -11.03 12.89
CA THR A 75 13.96 -11.66 14.09
C THR A 75 12.91 -12.54 14.76
N ASP A 76 13.31 -13.77 15.10
CA ASP A 76 12.42 -14.71 15.79
C ASP A 76 12.34 -14.36 17.27
N ILE A 77 11.11 -14.20 17.76
CA ILE A 77 10.83 -13.98 19.18
C ILE A 77 9.76 -14.95 19.67
N GLU A 78 9.81 -15.27 20.95
CA GLU A 78 8.74 -15.98 21.62
C GLU A 78 7.59 -15.01 21.95
N ASN A 79 6.36 -15.49 21.78
CA ASN A 79 5.18 -14.84 22.35
C ASN A 79 4.73 -15.58 23.61
N ARG A 80 3.85 -14.93 24.37
CA ARG A 80 3.12 -15.59 25.45
C ARG A 80 1.63 -15.49 25.18
N VAL A 81 0.89 -16.49 25.65
CA VAL A 81 -0.58 -16.53 25.54
C VAL A 81 -1.16 -16.51 26.94
N GLU A 82 -1.97 -15.50 27.24
CA GLU A 82 -2.63 -15.35 28.54
C GLU A 82 -4.04 -14.81 28.33
N ASN A 83 -5.03 -15.46 28.96
CA ASN A 83 -6.43 -15.00 28.97
C ASN A 83 -7.02 -14.72 27.57
N GLY A 84 -6.74 -15.59 26.58
CA GLY A 84 -7.25 -15.44 25.21
C GLY A 84 -6.56 -14.36 24.38
N LYS A 85 -5.43 -13.81 24.87
CA LYS A 85 -4.62 -12.84 24.15
C LYS A 85 -3.23 -13.41 23.89
N ILE A 86 -2.74 -13.18 22.68
CA ILE A 86 -1.32 -13.35 22.34
C ILE A 86 -0.63 -12.02 22.68
N ILE A 87 0.51 -12.12 23.36
CA ILE A 87 1.24 -10.98 23.91
C ILE A 87 2.68 -11.02 23.42
N ILE A 88 3.14 -9.90 22.87
CA ILE A 88 4.54 -9.69 22.48
C ILE A 88 5.07 -8.39 23.11
N PRO A 89 6.35 -8.31 23.50
CA PRO A 89 6.93 -7.07 24.00
C PRO A 89 7.03 -6.02 22.88
N LEU A 90 6.53 -4.80 23.13
CA LEU A 90 6.66 -3.70 22.17
C LEU A 90 8.14 -3.39 21.90
N GLN A 91 8.98 -3.48 22.94
CA GLN A 91 10.40 -3.18 22.83
C GLN A 91 11.13 -4.10 21.85
N GLU A 92 10.77 -5.39 21.81
CA GLU A 92 11.32 -6.35 20.83
C GLU A 92 10.98 -5.94 19.39
N VAL A 93 9.78 -5.45 19.14
CA VAL A 93 9.39 -4.93 17.81
C VAL A 93 10.18 -3.66 17.48
N ILE A 94 10.38 -2.77 18.44
CA ILE A 94 11.12 -1.52 18.26
C ILE A 94 12.59 -1.78 17.96
N ASP A 95 13.23 -2.69 18.68
CA ASP A 95 14.66 -2.94 18.56
C ASP A 95 14.98 -3.72 17.30
N ASN A 96 14.20 -4.77 17.01
CA ASN A 96 14.41 -5.63 15.86
C ASN A 96 13.76 -5.12 14.56
N LYS A 97 12.91 -4.09 14.63
CA LYS A 97 12.17 -3.44 13.53
C LYS A 97 11.08 -4.29 12.87
N ILE A 98 11.36 -5.57 12.66
CA ILE A 98 10.44 -6.58 12.13
C ILE A 98 10.70 -7.90 12.83
N ILE A 99 9.66 -8.46 13.43
CA ILE A 99 9.73 -9.74 14.14
C ILE A 99 8.85 -10.79 13.48
N TYR A 100 9.17 -12.04 13.81
CA TYR A 100 8.39 -13.22 13.53
C TYR A 100 8.12 -13.96 14.83
N THR A 101 6.91 -14.47 14.98
CA THR A 101 6.54 -15.34 16.09
C THR A 101 5.47 -16.33 15.64
N GLU A 102 5.39 -17.46 16.33
CA GLU A 102 4.44 -18.53 16.03
C GLU A 102 3.44 -18.70 17.17
N TYR A 103 2.15 -18.71 16.84
CA TYR A 103 1.11 -19.17 17.74
C TYR A 103 0.75 -20.62 17.41
N THR A 104 0.86 -21.51 18.39
CA THR A 104 0.41 -22.90 18.26
C THR A 104 -0.95 -23.06 18.90
N ALA A 105 -1.97 -23.35 18.08
CA ALA A 105 -3.31 -23.60 18.56
C ALA A 105 -3.42 -24.96 19.30
N PRO A 106 -4.45 -25.17 20.14
CA PRO A 106 -4.63 -26.42 20.89
C PRO A 106 -4.75 -27.69 20.02
N ASN A 107 -5.12 -27.54 18.75
CA ASN A 107 -5.19 -28.63 17.77
C ASN A 107 -3.82 -28.93 17.12
N GLY A 108 -2.75 -28.24 17.51
CA GLY A 108 -1.39 -28.36 16.96
C GLY A 108 -1.15 -27.52 15.70
N GLU A 109 -2.13 -26.76 15.22
CA GLU A 109 -1.95 -25.89 14.06
C GLU A 109 -1.10 -24.67 14.42
N VAL A 110 -0.10 -24.39 13.58
CA VAL A 110 0.82 -23.26 13.77
C VAL A 110 0.41 -22.09 12.87
N LYS A 111 0.28 -20.91 13.47
CA LYS A 111 -0.03 -19.66 12.80
C LYS A 111 1.16 -18.70 12.95
N ALA A 112 1.70 -18.27 11.82
CA ALA A 112 2.79 -17.32 11.78
C ALA A 112 2.26 -15.89 11.91
N VAL A 113 2.87 -15.11 12.79
CA VAL A 113 2.54 -13.71 13.07
C VAL A 113 3.79 -12.86 12.91
N THR A 114 3.61 -11.65 12.39
CA THR A 114 4.67 -10.64 12.32
C THR A 114 4.22 -9.36 12.98
N SER A 115 5.18 -8.63 13.55
CA SER A 115 4.99 -7.24 13.92
C SER A 115 6.16 -6.40 13.43
N PHE A 116 5.89 -5.18 12.99
CA PHE A 116 6.92 -4.26 12.53
C PHE A 116 6.53 -2.80 12.75
N ILE A 117 7.52 -1.91 12.68
CA ILE A 117 7.29 -0.46 12.79
C ILE A 117 7.28 0.17 11.38
N THR A 118 6.23 0.91 11.05
CA THR A 118 6.18 1.65 9.78
C THR A 118 7.13 2.85 9.81
N PRO A 119 7.51 3.42 8.65
CA PRO A 119 8.29 4.66 8.62
C PRO A 119 7.65 5.83 9.40
N ALA A 120 6.32 5.87 9.47
CA ALA A 120 5.58 6.85 10.25
C ALA A 120 5.55 6.56 11.77
N GLY A 121 6.17 5.47 12.24
CA GLY A 121 6.22 5.08 13.64
C GLY A 121 5.02 4.26 14.12
N ARG A 122 4.11 3.85 13.22
CA ARG A 122 2.96 3.01 13.58
C ARG A 122 3.44 1.57 13.81
N VAL A 123 2.94 0.93 14.86
CA VAL A 123 3.11 -0.52 15.04
C VAL A 123 2.11 -1.24 14.13
N VAL A 124 2.56 -2.25 13.41
CA VAL A 124 1.69 -3.16 12.66
C VAL A 124 1.83 -4.54 13.27
N VAL A 125 0.72 -5.23 13.45
CA VAL A 125 0.66 -6.66 13.77
C VAL A 125 -0.13 -7.30 12.64
N ALA A 126 0.37 -8.40 12.07
CA ALA A 126 -0.26 -9.06 10.94
C ALA A 126 0.00 -10.56 10.94
N ILE A 127 -0.85 -11.33 10.27
CA ILE A 127 -0.55 -12.72 9.92
C ILE A 127 0.62 -12.71 8.95
N ALA A 128 1.71 -13.38 9.32
CA ALA A 128 2.89 -13.50 8.48
C ALA A 128 2.63 -14.57 7.40
N MET A 129 1.81 -14.24 6.40
CA MET A 129 1.51 -15.11 5.28
C MET A 129 1.35 -14.31 3.99
N CYS A 130 2.17 -14.61 2.99
CA CYS A 130 1.95 -14.19 1.62
C CYS A 130 1.09 -15.25 0.94
N GLU A 131 -0.22 -15.10 1.04
CA GLU A 131 -1.18 -16.18 0.79
C GLU A 131 -0.98 -16.96 -0.51
N PRO A 132 -0.75 -16.34 -1.69
CA PRO A 132 -0.63 -17.12 -2.92
C PRO A 132 0.65 -17.95 -3.02
N CYS A 133 1.75 -17.52 -2.40
CA CYS A 133 3.04 -18.24 -2.43
C CYS A 133 3.38 -18.95 -1.12
N ARG A 134 2.53 -18.81 -0.11
CA ARG A 134 2.65 -19.39 1.24
C ARG A 134 3.94 -19.04 1.99
N SER A 135 4.62 -17.95 1.63
CA SER A 135 5.75 -17.45 2.42
C SER A 135 5.26 -16.99 3.78
N GLN A 136 5.97 -17.40 4.83
CA GLN A 136 5.80 -16.84 6.17
C GLN A 136 6.89 -15.85 6.56
N ARG A 137 7.86 -15.65 5.68
CA ARG A 137 9.03 -14.81 5.92
C ARG A 137 9.01 -13.58 5.03
N PHE A 138 9.32 -12.46 5.66
CA PHE A 138 9.38 -11.14 5.04
C PHE A 138 10.61 -10.41 5.55
N ARG A 139 11.05 -9.44 4.76
CA ARG A 139 12.07 -8.48 5.16
C ARG A 139 11.65 -7.07 4.83
N ILE A 140 12.24 -6.12 5.52
CA ILE A 140 12.22 -4.71 5.16
C ILE A 140 13.39 -4.44 4.23
N GLU A 141 13.12 -3.80 3.08
CA GLU A 141 14.13 -3.33 2.13
C GLU A 141 13.79 -1.87 1.79
N ASP A 142 14.64 -0.94 2.21
CA ASP A 142 14.25 0.47 2.31
C ASP A 142 12.92 0.62 3.07
N ASN A 143 11.92 1.29 2.53
CA ASN A 143 10.60 1.46 3.15
C ASN A 143 9.54 0.48 2.62
N ILE A 144 9.99 -0.68 2.14
CA ILE A 144 9.16 -1.68 1.46
C ILE A 144 9.20 -2.99 2.24
N LEU A 145 8.02 -3.60 2.44
CA LEU A 145 7.91 -4.96 2.90
C LEU A 145 8.06 -5.90 1.70
N VAL A 146 8.97 -6.86 1.79
CA VAL A 146 9.29 -7.80 0.71
C VAL A 146 9.06 -9.23 1.17
N CYS A 147 8.27 -9.98 0.41
CA CYS A 147 8.12 -11.44 0.61
C CYS A 147 9.45 -12.13 0.25
N GLU A 148 9.98 -12.96 1.15
CA GLU A 148 11.25 -13.64 0.91
C GLU A 148 11.16 -14.76 -0.13
N THR A 149 9.98 -15.36 -0.36
CA THR A 149 9.80 -16.42 -1.37
C THR A 149 9.61 -15.87 -2.77
N CYS A 150 8.64 -14.98 -2.99
CA CYS A 150 8.24 -14.55 -4.35
C CYS A 150 8.67 -13.12 -4.69
N GLY A 151 9.31 -12.41 -3.76
CA GLY A 151 9.79 -11.04 -3.99
C GLY A 151 8.70 -9.99 -4.18
N THR A 152 7.43 -10.32 -3.88
CA THR A 152 6.33 -9.34 -3.91
C THR A 152 6.58 -8.24 -2.89
N ARG A 153 6.24 -7.00 -3.28
CA ARG A 153 6.57 -5.76 -2.58
C ARG A 153 5.31 -4.99 -2.19
N TRP A 154 5.27 -4.51 -0.95
CA TRP A 154 4.22 -3.65 -0.42
C TRP A 154 4.81 -2.44 0.31
N TYR A 155 4.10 -1.32 0.32
CA TYR A 155 4.49 -0.17 1.14
C TYR A 155 4.34 -0.51 2.63
N LEU A 156 5.33 -0.18 3.47
CA LEU A 156 5.25 -0.49 4.91
C LEU A 156 4.13 0.25 5.65
N ASN A 157 3.75 1.46 5.20
CA ASN A 157 2.78 2.28 5.93
C ASN A 157 1.36 1.71 5.88
N ASP A 158 0.95 1.30 4.68
CA ASP A 158 -0.43 0.96 4.35
C ASP A 158 -0.55 -0.41 3.69
N LEU A 159 0.53 -1.19 3.55
CA LEU A 159 0.55 -2.49 2.88
C LEU A 159 -0.06 -2.50 1.47
N ARG A 160 -0.09 -1.35 0.80
CA ARG A 160 -0.55 -1.27 -0.59
C ARG A 160 0.48 -1.93 -1.49
N GLY A 161 0.01 -2.81 -2.38
CA GLY A 161 0.85 -3.52 -3.34
C GLY A 161 1.61 -2.58 -4.26
N ILE A 162 2.88 -2.94 -4.52
CA ILE A 162 3.78 -2.20 -5.43
C ILE A 162 4.04 -3.03 -6.69
N SER A 163 4.52 -4.26 -6.50
CA SER A 163 4.96 -5.14 -7.59
C SER A 163 5.06 -6.59 -7.13
N GLY A 164 5.06 -7.53 -8.06
CA GLY A 164 5.26 -8.96 -7.81
C GLY A 164 4.06 -9.80 -8.19
N GLY A 165 4.09 -11.08 -7.84
CA GLY A 165 3.02 -12.04 -8.16
C GLY A 165 1.81 -11.99 -7.21
N CYS A 166 1.94 -11.34 -6.05
CA CYS A 166 0.92 -11.36 -5.00
C CYS A 166 0.50 -9.97 -4.46
N PRO A 167 0.57 -8.84 -5.22
CA PRO A 167 0.44 -7.50 -4.65
C PRO A 167 -0.95 -7.24 -4.03
N GLN A 168 -2.00 -7.96 -4.47
CA GLN A 168 -3.34 -7.86 -3.88
C GLN A 168 -3.50 -8.59 -2.53
N TYR A 169 -2.53 -9.40 -2.13
CA TYR A 169 -2.56 -10.23 -0.92
C TYR A 169 -1.42 -9.87 0.04
N PRO A 170 -1.39 -8.63 0.59
CA PRO A 170 -0.47 -8.31 1.66
C PRO A 170 -0.77 -9.16 2.91
N PRO A 171 0.21 -9.29 3.83
CA PRO A 171 -0.05 -9.76 5.19
C PRO A 171 -1.29 -9.11 5.80
N GLU A 172 -2.17 -9.91 6.38
CA GLU A 172 -3.43 -9.40 6.91
C GLU A 172 -3.21 -8.79 8.29
N GLU A 173 -3.44 -7.48 8.42
CA GLU A 173 -3.32 -6.77 9.70
C GLU A 173 -4.33 -7.31 10.72
N LEU A 174 -3.90 -7.37 11.98
CA LEU A 174 -4.69 -7.83 13.12
C LEU A 174 -5.03 -6.64 14.03
N PRO A 175 -6.25 -6.59 14.60
CA PRO A 175 -6.56 -5.65 15.67
C PRO A 175 -5.66 -5.95 16.87
N TYR A 176 -5.15 -4.89 17.50
CA TYR A 176 -4.32 -5.02 18.69
C TYR A 176 -4.45 -3.78 19.57
N GLU A 177 -4.06 -3.93 20.84
CA GLU A 177 -3.91 -2.85 21.79
C GLU A 177 -2.51 -2.86 22.39
N VAL A 178 -2.00 -1.69 22.79
CA VAL A 178 -0.73 -1.58 23.51
C VAL A 178 -1.00 -1.04 24.90
N LYS A 179 -0.59 -1.79 25.92
CA LYS A 179 -0.71 -1.41 27.33
C LYS A 179 0.59 -1.77 28.03
N GLU A 180 1.12 -0.85 28.83
CA GLU A 180 2.30 -1.11 29.67
C GLU A 180 3.52 -1.68 28.90
N GLY A 181 3.74 -1.24 27.66
CA GLY A 181 4.87 -1.70 26.83
C GLY A 181 4.69 -3.09 26.21
N LEU A 182 3.47 -3.63 26.23
CA LEU A 182 3.12 -4.93 25.68
C LEU A 182 2.04 -4.77 24.61
N ILE A 183 2.16 -5.52 23.52
CA ILE A 183 1.19 -5.57 22.44
C ILE A 183 0.29 -6.79 22.67
N TYR A 184 -1.01 -6.59 22.68
CA TYR A 184 -2.03 -7.61 22.90
C TYR A 184 -2.91 -7.73 21.66
N PHE A 185 -3.13 -8.95 21.18
CA PHE A 185 -4.07 -9.23 20.09
C PHE A 185 -4.83 -10.53 20.36
N ASP A 186 -6.03 -10.65 19.80
CA ASP A 186 -6.94 -11.76 20.09
C ASP A 186 -6.46 -13.09 19.52
N GLU A 187 -6.34 -14.08 20.41
CA GLU A 187 -5.98 -15.46 20.06
C GLU A 187 -7.00 -16.08 19.10
N GLU A 188 -8.29 -15.82 19.33
CA GLU A 188 -9.40 -16.36 18.53
C GLU A 188 -9.30 -15.91 17.07
N ILE A 189 -8.98 -14.63 16.82
CA ILE A 189 -8.81 -14.10 15.46
C ILE A 189 -7.67 -14.82 14.74
N VAL A 190 -6.53 -15.03 15.41
CA VAL A 190 -5.36 -15.70 14.82
C VAL A 190 -5.65 -17.18 14.55
N LYS A 191 -6.32 -17.83 15.50
CA LYS A 191 -6.71 -19.24 15.42
C LYS A 191 -7.66 -19.50 14.26
N GLU A 192 -8.69 -18.67 14.10
CA GLU A 192 -9.72 -18.84 13.07
C GLU A 192 -9.30 -18.31 11.70
N TRP A 193 -8.20 -17.58 11.63
CA TRP A 193 -7.70 -17.02 10.39
C TRP A 193 -7.43 -18.10 9.34
N GLN A 194 -7.91 -17.85 8.12
CA GLN A 194 -7.69 -18.66 6.93
C GLN A 194 -7.26 -17.76 5.77
N PRO A 195 -6.43 -18.25 4.82
CA PRO A 195 -6.12 -17.53 3.58
C PRO A 195 -7.37 -17.15 2.80
N ARG A 196 -7.30 -16.05 2.05
CA ARG A 196 -8.37 -15.47 1.24
C ARG A 196 -8.39 -16.04 -0.19
N ILE A 197 -7.50 -16.98 -0.52
CA ILE A 197 -7.32 -17.65 -1.80
C ILE A 197 -7.13 -19.15 -1.63
#